data_AF-A0A4P9YJ53-F1
#
_entry.id   AF-A0A4P9YJ53-F1
#
_cell.length_a   1.000
_cell.length_b   1.000
_cell.length_c   1.000
_cell.angle_alpha   90.00
_cell.angle_beta   90.00
_cell.angle_gamma   90.00
#
_symmetry.space_group_name_H-M   'P 1'
#
loop_
_entity.id
_entity.type
_entity.pdbx_description
1 polymer ?
#
loop_
_entity_poly.entity_id
_entity_poly.type
_entity_poly.pdbx_seq_one_letter_code
_entity_poly.pdbx_strand_id
1 'polypeptide(L)'
;ILAIAKRVSLPNVQKNKRSHWTEGLRVYLDNPSKYQDEIVYSDNQVVMIKDMYPKSKYHYLILPRNPRLLSILDLNESHISLLRHFKDVAARDIPQHAKSTEFNMGFHMIPSMNFFMKIDEIIQQLLEFGRIKVDETKAKSLLKSGLKCNSCENRFSTFVALKDHLFIHNK
;
A
#
# COMPACT_ATOMS: atom_id res chain seq x y z
N ILE A 1 3.85 4.44 5.13
CA ILE A 1 4.16 4.07 3.72
C ILE A 1 2.84 3.77 3.02
N LEU A 2 2.56 4.53 1.95
CA LEU A 2 1.36 4.33 1.15
C LEU A 2 1.66 3.22 0.14
N ALA A 3 0.82 2.18 0.12
CA ALA A 3 0.84 1.15 -0.89
C ALA A 3 -0.27 1.44 -1.90
N ILE A 4 0.11 1.48 -3.18
CA ILE A 4 -0.80 1.67 -4.30
C ILE A 4 -0.78 0.40 -5.13
N ALA A 5 -1.92 -0.30 -5.18
CA ALA A 5 -2.04 -1.59 -5.82
C ALA A 5 -3.18 -1.60 -6.84
N LYS A 6 -2.86 -1.90 -8.11
CA LYS A 6 -3.87 -2.32 -9.09
C LYS A 6 -3.87 -3.83 -9.15
N ARG A 7 -5.04 -4.38 -8.81
CA ARG A 7 -5.31 -5.81 -8.63
C ARG A 7 -5.10 -6.61 -9.91
N VAL A 8 -4.11 -7.52 -9.88
CA VAL A 8 -3.96 -8.76 -10.67
C VAL A 8 -2.89 -9.60 -9.96
N SER A 9 -3.09 -10.89 -9.77
CA SER A 9 -2.13 -11.78 -9.07
C SER A 9 -0.81 -11.91 -9.83
N LEU A 10 0.33 -11.87 -9.14
CA LEU A 10 1.64 -12.22 -9.69
C LEU A 10 2.14 -13.57 -9.13
N PRO A 11 2.96 -14.32 -9.90
CA PRO A 11 3.63 -15.52 -9.40
C PRO A 11 4.62 -15.22 -8.27
N ASN A 12 4.87 -16.23 -7.43
CA ASN A 12 5.52 -16.10 -6.14
C ASN A 12 7.04 -15.82 -6.27
N VAL A 13 7.52 -14.67 -5.78
CA VAL A 13 8.97 -14.38 -5.66
C VAL A 13 9.43 -14.71 -4.23
N GLN A 14 10.55 -15.43 -4.10
CA GLN A 14 11.11 -15.90 -2.82
C GLN A 14 11.55 -14.74 -1.93
N LYS A 15 11.28 -14.87 -0.61
CA LYS A 15 11.64 -13.91 0.44
C LYS A 15 12.99 -14.26 1.05
N ASN A 16 13.88 -13.27 1.23
CA ASN A 16 15.08 -13.39 2.05
C ASN A 16 15.05 -12.47 3.29
N LYS A 17 15.89 -12.79 4.28
CA LYS A 17 15.77 -12.48 5.72
C LYS A 17 15.74 -11.00 6.16
N ARG A 18 15.22 -10.84 7.39
CA ARG A 18 14.85 -9.65 8.15
C ARG A 18 16.02 -8.65 8.37
N SER A 19 15.98 -7.53 7.66
CA SER A 19 16.35 -6.21 8.19
C SER A 19 15.06 -5.40 8.34
N HIS A 20 15.05 -4.36 9.19
CA HIS A 20 13.89 -3.49 9.37
C HIS A 20 13.51 -2.92 8.00
N TRP A 21 12.39 -3.37 7.42
CA TRP A 21 11.99 -3.08 6.03
C TRP A 21 11.97 -1.58 5.68
N THR A 22 11.80 -0.70 6.68
CA THR A 22 11.94 0.75 6.56
C THR A 22 13.35 1.21 6.21
N GLU A 23 14.38 0.52 6.69
CA GLU A 23 15.78 0.79 6.38
C GLU A 23 16.11 0.44 4.93
N GLY A 24 15.54 -0.68 4.43
CA GLY A 24 15.65 -1.07 3.02
C GLY A 24 14.96 -0.09 2.05
N LEU A 25 13.93 0.64 2.50
CA LEU A 25 13.24 1.65 1.70
C LEU A 25 13.89 3.04 1.79
N ARG A 26 14.68 3.30 2.83
CA ARG A 26 15.34 4.60 3.02
C ARG A 26 16.38 4.88 1.93
N VAL A 27 16.93 3.85 1.31
CA VAL A 27 17.89 3.98 0.19
C VAL A 27 17.33 4.79 -0.98
N TYR A 28 16.02 4.74 -1.23
CA TYR A 28 15.35 5.52 -2.28
C TYR A 28 15.22 7.01 -1.92
N LEU A 29 15.20 7.33 -0.62
CA LEU A 29 15.13 8.70 -0.12
C LEU A 29 16.53 9.34 -0.10
N ASP A 30 17.51 8.58 0.39
CA ASP A 30 18.88 9.05 0.65
C ASP A 30 19.74 9.08 -0.64
N ASN A 31 19.53 8.13 -1.55
CA ASN A 31 20.36 7.95 -2.76
C ASN A 31 19.52 7.78 -4.04
N PRO A 32 18.59 8.69 -4.36
CA PRO A 32 17.66 8.51 -5.48
C PRO A 32 18.36 8.29 -6.84
N SER A 33 19.52 8.93 -7.06
CA SER A 33 20.29 8.78 -8.31
C SER A 33 20.77 7.35 -8.58
N LYS A 34 20.89 6.51 -7.55
CA LYS A 34 21.30 5.11 -7.70
C LYS A 34 20.13 4.19 -8.11
N TYR A 35 18.88 4.65 -7.92
CA TYR A 35 17.66 3.87 -8.10
C TYR A 35 16.70 4.53 -9.09
N GLN A 36 17.24 5.15 -10.14
CA GLN A 36 16.46 5.92 -11.11
C GLN A 36 15.44 5.06 -11.88
N ASP A 37 15.75 3.78 -12.10
CA ASP A 37 14.86 2.86 -12.83
C ASP A 37 13.64 2.41 -12.01
N GLU A 38 13.79 2.39 -10.68
CA GLU A 38 12.73 2.07 -9.72
C GLU A 38 11.87 3.29 -9.36
N ILE A 39 12.46 4.49 -9.37
CA ILE A 39 11.76 5.74 -9.05
C ILE A 39 10.85 6.13 -10.22
N VAL A 40 9.56 6.25 -9.91
CA VAL A 40 8.53 6.71 -10.84
C VAL A 40 8.37 8.22 -10.76
N TYR A 41 8.44 8.76 -9.54
CA TYR A 41 8.28 10.19 -9.27
C TYR A 41 9.06 10.59 -8.01
N SER A 42 9.57 11.81 -7.97
CA SER A 42 10.22 12.37 -6.79
C SER A 42 10.08 13.89 -6.74
N ASP A 43 9.73 14.43 -5.58
CA ASP A 43 9.78 15.86 -5.28
C ASP A 43 10.34 16.11 -3.86
N ASN A 44 10.14 17.30 -3.31
CA ASN A 44 10.60 17.68 -1.98
C ASN A 44 9.80 17.05 -0.82
N GLN A 45 8.61 16.49 -1.07
CA GLN A 45 7.76 15.88 -0.06
C GLN A 45 7.78 14.35 -0.10
N VAL A 46 7.89 13.74 -1.28
CA VAL A 46 7.70 12.30 -1.48
C VAL A 46 8.60 11.69 -2.56
N VAL A 47 8.74 10.37 -2.50
CA VAL A 47 9.26 9.53 -3.59
C VAL A 47 8.25 8.41 -3.86
N MET A 48 7.91 8.19 -5.13
CA MET A 48 7.13 7.04 -5.59
C MET A 48 8.06 6.05 -6.30
N ILE A 49 7.98 4.78 -5.91
CA ILE A 49 8.80 3.70 -6.47
C ILE A 49 7.94 2.52 -6.93
N LYS A 50 8.46 1.72 -7.87
CA LYS A 50 7.96 0.36 -8.14
C LYS A 50 8.33 -0.55 -6.97
N ASP A 51 7.37 -1.36 -6.50
CA ASP A 51 7.66 -2.36 -5.46
C ASP A 51 8.48 -3.51 -6.06
N MET A 52 9.60 -3.89 -5.43
CA MET A 52 10.42 -5.04 -5.83
C MET A 52 9.74 -6.40 -5.55
N TYR A 53 8.74 -6.42 -4.67
CA TYR A 53 7.96 -7.60 -4.31
C TYR A 53 6.46 -7.35 -4.52
N PRO A 54 6.04 -7.08 -5.76
CA PRO A 54 4.69 -6.61 -6.06
C PRO A 54 3.63 -7.67 -5.69
N LYS A 55 2.62 -7.27 -4.91
CA LYS A 55 1.47 -8.13 -4.58
C LYS A 55 0.36 -8.06 -5.63
N SER A 56 0.56 -7.25 -6.66
CA SER A 56 -0.34 -7.11 -7.79
C SER A 56 0.39 -6.66 -9.06
N LYS A 57 -0.19 -6.84 -10.26
CA LYS A 57 0.47 -6.51 -11.55
C LYS A 57 1.10 -5.13 -11.60
N TYR A 58 0.45 -4.13 -11.02
CA TYR A 58 1.07 -2.85 -10.74
C TYR A 58 1.00 -2.60 -9.25
N HIS A 59 2.18 -2.47 -8.62
CA HIS A 59 2.31 -2.19 -7.20
C HIS A 59 3.40 -1.16 -6.99
N TYR A 60 3.01 -0.02 -6.41
CA TYR A 60 3.89 1.11 -6.16
C TYR A 60 3.85 1.47 -4.68
N LEU A 61 4.95 2.06 -4.21
CA LEU A 61 5.05 2.60 -2.86
C LEU A 61 5.29 4.10 -2.94
N ILE A 62 4.50 4.90 -2.23
CA ILE A 62 4.80 6.31 -1.99
C ILE A 62 5.36 6.46 -0.58
N LEU A 63 6.57 7.03 -0.52
CA LEU A 63 7.38 7.21 0.66
C LEU A 63 7.42 8.71 1.01
N PRO A 64 6.96 9.14 2.19
CA PRO A 64 7.18 10.51 2.64
C PRO A 64 8.66 10.75 2.95
N ARG A 65 9.17 11.93 2.62
CA ARG A 65 10.52 12.37 3.00
C ARG A 65 10.62 12.84 4.44
N ASN A 66 9.49 13.12 5.10
CA ASN A 66 9.46 13.53 6.51
C ASN A 66 9.87 12.36 7.42
N PRO A 67 11.02 12.42 8.11
CA PRO A 67 11.53 11.32 8.93
C PRO A 67 10.71 11.08 10.21
N ARG A 68 9.79 11.99 10.57
CA ARG A 68 8.89 11.83 11.72
C ARG A 68 7.67 10.97 11.42
N LEU A 69 7.40 10.65 10.15
CA LEU A 69 6.26 9.83 9.73
C LEU A 69 6.68 8.36 9.56
N LEU A 70 6.76 7.63 10.66
CA LEU A 70 7.19 6.23 10.68
C LEU A 70 5.99 5.27 10.57
N SER A 71 4.81 5.72 11.00
CA SER A 71 3.58 4.96 11.08
C SER A 71 2.37 5.80 10.63
N ILE A 72 1.31 5.11 10.22
CA ILE A 72 0.00 5.75 10.00
C ILE A 72 -0.54 6.41 11.30
N LEU A 73 -0.12 5.92 12.46
CA LEU A 73 -0.50 6.47 13.76
C LEU A 73 0.15 7.83 14.05
N ASP A 74 1.20 8.19 13.31
CA ASP A 74 1.85 9.50 13.42
C ASP A 74 1.09 10.60 12.64
N LEU A 75 0.06 10.21 11.87
CA LEU A 75 -0.76 11.13 11.10
C LEU A 75 -1.77 11.87 11.99
N ASN A 76 -2.01 13.13 11.62
CA ASN A 76 -2.97 14.06 12.23
C ASN A 76 -3.47 15.02 11.14
N GLU A 77 -4.35 15.96 11.47
CA GLU A 77 -4.94 16.92 10.54
C GLU A 77 -3.92 17.70 9.68
N SER A 78 -2.75 18.06 10.25
CA SER A 78 -1.73 18.81 9.51
C SER A 78 -1.15 18.03 8.33
N HIS A 79 -1.31 16.71 8.32
CA HIS A 79 -0.83 15.82 7.26
C HIS A 79 -1.85 15.58 6.14
N ILE A 80 -3.06 16.14 6.22
CA ILE A 80 -4.09 15.95 5.18
C ILE A 80 -3.61 16.47 3.81
N SER A 81 -2.90 17.59 3.77
CA SER A 81 -2.31 18.12 2.52
C SER A 81 -1.32 17.14 1.89
N LEU A 82 -0.47 16.50 2.70
CA LEU A 82 0.45 15.46 2.25
C LEU A 82 -0.29 14.23 1.72
N LEU A 83 -1.37 13.80 2.38
CA LEU A 83 -2.19 12.68 1.92
C LEU A 83 -2.90 12.98 0.59
N ARG A 84 -3.37 14.22 0.39
CA ARG A 84 -3.91 14.66 -0.91
C ARG A 84 -2.83 14.66 -1.98
N HIS A 85 -1.64 15.15 -1.65
CA HIS A 85 -0.49 15.10 -2.55
C HIS A 85 -0.13 13.67 -2.96
N PHE A 86 -0.23 12.69 -2.06
CA PHE A 86 -0.06 11.28 -2.44
C PHE A 86 -1.06 10.83 -3.51
N LYS A 87 -2.33 11.26 -3.39
CA LYS A 87 -3.37 10.96 -4.39
C LYS A 87 -3.04 11.61 -5.73
N ASP A 88 -2.58 12.86 -5.71
CA ASP A 88 -2.28 13.63 -6.91
C ASP A 88 -1.09 13.05 -7.68
N VAL A 89 -0.01 12.70 -6.97
CA VAL A 89 1.15 11.99 -7.54
C VAL A 89 0.73 10.66 -8.16
N ALA A 90 -0.04 9.86 -7.43
CA ALA A 90 -0.50 8.58 -7.94
C ALA A 90 -1.41 8.73 -9.18
N ALA A 91 -2.31 9.73 -9.19
CA ALA A 91 -3.20 9.96 -10.32
C ALA A 91 -2.45 10.43 -11.58
N ARG A 92 -1.35 11.15 -11.40
CA ARG A 92 -0.54 11.72 -12.48
C ARG A 92 0.48 10.73 -13.05
N ASP A 93 1.20 10.04 -12.18
CA ASP A 93 2.44 9.33 -12.53
C ASP A 93 2.27 7.80 -12.63
N ILE A 94 1.11 7.26 -12.25
CA ILE A 94 0.77 5.87 -12.58
C ILE A 94 0.47 5.76 -14.08
N PRO A 95 1.00 4.74 -14.79
CA PRO A 95 0.83 4.60 -16.24
C PRO A 95 -0.63 4.69 -16.71
N GLN A 96 -0.89 5.51 -17.74
CA GLN A 96 -2.24 5.84 -18.24
C GLN A 96 -3.08 4.63 -18.68
N HIS A 97 -2.45 3.51 -19.06
CA HIS A 97 -3.15 2.25 -19.35
C HIS A 97 -3.81 1.60 -18.13
N ALA A 98 -3.63 2.20 -16.94
CA ALA A 98 -4.23 1.77 -15.71
C ALA A 98 -5.14 2.90 -15.18
N LYS A 99 -6.45 2.71 -15.29
CA LYS A 99 -7.43 3.71 -14.82
C LYS A 99 -7.24 3.90 -13.31
N SER A 100 -7.19 5.13 -12.83
CA SER A 100 -6.96 5.44 -11.41
C SER A 100 -8.00 4.81 -10.48
N THR A 101 -9.25 4.66 -10.95
CA THR A 101 -10.35 3.99 -10.24
C THR A 101 -10.10 2.49 -9.98
N GLU A 102 -9.13 1.89 -10.66
CA GLU A 102 -8.75 0.47 -10.49
C GLU A 102 -7.66 0.26 -9.44
N PHE A 103 -7.06 1.33 -8.92
CA PHE A 103 -6.05 1.25 -7.88
C PHE A 103 -6.67 1.40 -6.51
N ASN A 104 -6.37 0.44 -5.64
CA ASN A 104 -6.53 0.63 -4.21
C ASN A 104 -5.33 1.41 -3.69
N MET A 105 -5.59 2.55 -3.07
CA MET A 105 -4.60 3.41 -2.44
C MET A 105 -4.85 3.43 -0.94
N GLY A 106 -3.84 3.04 -0.17
CA GLY A 106 -4.00 2.92 1.27
C GLY A 106 -2.75 2.48 2.00
N PHE A 107 -2.89 2.29 3.29
CA PHE A 107 -1.76 2.04 4.19
C PHE A 107 -1.94 0.69 4.87
N HIS A 108 -0.83 -0.04 5.01
CA HIS A 108 -0.77 -1.17 5.93
C HIS A 108 -0.67 -0.64 7.36
N MET A 109 -1.63 -1.01 8.21
CA MET A 109 -1.70 -0.45 9.56
C MET A 109 -0.68 -1.05 10.53
N ILE A 110 -0.33 -2.33 10.32
CA ILE A 110 0.76 -3.00 11.01
C ILE A 110 1.49 -3.83 9.95
N PRO A 111 2.82 -3.74 9.78
CA PRO A 111 3.54 -4.46 8.71
C PRO A 111 3.31 -5.99 8.70
N SER A 112 2.98 -6.58 9.85
CA SER A 112 2.63 -8.00 10.00
C SER A 112 1.13 -8.31 9.86
N MET A 113 0.25 -7.31 9.81
CA MET A 113 -1.20 -7.50 9.68
C MET A 113 -1.65 -7.08 8.28
N ASN A 114 -2.40 -7.96 7.63
CA ASN A 114 -3.02 -7.74 6.31
C ASN A 114 -4.17 -6.71 6.35
N PHE A 115 -4.14 -5.76 7.28
CA PHE A 115 -5.15 -4.72 7.42
C PHE A 115 -4.74 -3.49 6.61
N PHE A 116 -5.51 -3.23 5.55
CA PHE A 116 -5.28 -2.16 4.59
C PHE A 116 -6.40 -1.13 4.74
N MET A 117 -6.05 0.09 5.11
CA MET A 117 -7.00 1.19 5.24
C MET A 117 -6.88 2.12 4.04
N LYS A 118 -8.00 2.44 3.40
CA LYS A 118 -8.01 3.31 2.22
C LYS A 118 -7.64 4.74 2.60
N ILE A 119 -6.92 5.43 1.72
CA ILE A 119 -6.50 6.82 1.98
C ILE A 119 -7.68 7.77 2.22
N ASP A 120 -8.82 7.54 1.56
CA ASP A 120 -10.02 8.36 1.76
C ASP A 120 -10.62 8.17 3.16
N GLU A 121 -10.64 6.93 3.68
CA GLU A 121 -11.08 6.64 5.05
C GLU A 121 -10.14 7.26 6.10
N ILE A 122 -8.84 7.29 5.81
CA ILE A 122 -7.82 7.93 6.65
C ILE A 122 -8.07 9.44 6.69
N ILE A 123 -8.22 10.08 5.53
CA ILE A 123 -8.50 11.52 5.44
C ILE A 123 -9.79 11.85 6.20
N GLN A 124 -10.85 11.05 6.04
CA GLN A 124 -12.10 11.23 6.78
C GLN A 124 -11.90 11.15 8.30
N GLN A 125 -11.19 10.14 8.79
CA GLN A 125 -10.91 10.02 10.23
C GLN A 125 -10.07 11.18 10.77
N LEU A 126 -9.10 11.67 9.99
CA LEU A 126 -8.31 12.84 10.39
C LEU A 126 -9.17 14.10 10.45
N LEU A 127 -10.06 14.32 9.47
CA LEU A 127 -10.99 15.44 9.48
C LEU A 127 -11.99 15.39 10.64
N GLU A 128 -12.45 14.20 11.02
CA GLU A 128 -13.48 14.02 12.06
C GLU A 128 -12.90 13.97 13.48
N PHE A 129 -11.74 13.35 13.67
CA PHE A 129 -11.21 13.02 14.99
C PHE A 129 -9.81 13.57 15.28
N GLY A 130 -9.16 14.19 14.31
CA GLY A 130 -7.78 14.68 14.44
C GLY A 130 -6.70 13.60 14.45
N ARG A 131 -7.09 12.32 14.44
CA ARG A 131 -6.21 11.16 14.56
C ARG A 131 -6.85 9.90 14.00
N ILE A 132 -6.01 8.92 13.68
CA ILE A 132 -6.48 7.60 13.24
C ILE A 132 -6.90 6.75 14.43
N LYS A 133 -8.12 6.21 14.38
CA LYS A 133 -8.63 5.25 15.35
C LYS A 133 -8.48 3.84 14.78
N VAL A 134 -7.82 2.98 15.54
CA VAL A 134 -7.60 1.58 15.14
C VAL A 134 -8.49 0.67 15.96
N ASP A 135 -9.39 -0.04 15.29
CA ASP A 135 -10.13 -1.13 15.91
C ASP A 135 -9.29 -2.41 15.87
N GLU A 136 -8.48 -2.62 16.90
CA GLU A 136 -7.64 -3.81 17.04
C GLU A 136 -8.45 -5.10 17.09
N THR A 137 -9.65 -5.08 17.66
CA THR A 137 -10.51 -6.27 17.79
C THR A 137 -10.99 -6.71 16.43
N LYS A 138 -11.48 -5.77 15.62
CA LYS A 138 -11.86 -6.02 14.22
C LYS A 138 -10.66 -6.46 13.39
N ALA A 139 -9.50 -5.83 13.55
CA ALA A 139 -8.29 -6.19 12.82
C ALA A 139 -7.83 -7.63 13.15
N LYS A 140 -7.83 -8.02 14.44
CA LYS A 140 -7.51 -9.38 14.90
C LYS A 140 -8.56 -10.40 14.42
N SER A 141 -9.83 -10.04 14.42
CA SER A 141 -10.93 -10.89 13.93
C SER A 141 -10.80 -11.17 12.43
N LEU A 142 -10.52 -10.15 11.62
CA LEU A 142 -10.31 -10.31 10.17
C LEU A 142 -9.14 -11.23 9.84
N LEU A 143 -8.03 -11.16 10.60
CA LEU A 143 -6.89 -12.06 10.41
C LEU A 143 -7.21 -13.53 10.70
N LYS A 144 -8.16 -13.79 11.62
CA LYS A 144 -8.62 -15.14 11.97
C LYS A 144 -9.72 -15.65 11.05
N SER A 145 -10.32 -14.78 10.23
CA SER A 145 -11.38 -15.16 9.31
C SER A 145 -10.85 -16.03 8.15
N GLY A 146 -11.68 -16.94 7.65
CA GLY A 146 -11.33 -17.79 6.52
C GLY A 146 -11.08 -16.98 5.24
N LEU A 147 -10.21 -17.49 4.35
CA LEU A 147 -9.85 -16.80 3.11
C LEU A 147 -11.07 -16.67 2.21
N LYS A 148 -11.35 -15.45 1.73
CA LYS A 148 -12.47 -15.14 0.84
C LYS A 148 -11.95 -14.44 -0.41
N CYS A 149 -12.55 -14.72 -1.56
CA CYS A 149 -12.36 -13.92 -2.75
C CYS A 149 -12.86 -12.49 -2.53
N ASN A 150 -12.13 -11.51 -3.06
CA ASN A 150 -12.51 -10.10 -3.07
C ASN A 150 -13.26 -9.67 -4.36
N SER A 151 -13.61 -10.61 -5.24
CA SER A 151 -14.49 -10.38 -6.41
C SER A 151 -15.81 -11.16 -6.35
N CYS A 152 -15.90 -12.21 -5.54
CA CYS A 152 -17.10 -13.04 -5.43
C CYS A 152 -17.25 -13.61 -4.02
N GLU A 153 -18.22 -14.49 -3.83
CA GLU A 153 -18.55 -15.03 -2.51
C GLU A 153 -17.75 -16.28 -2.11
N ASN A 154 -16.94 -16.82 -3.02
CA ASN A 154 -16.17 -18.05 -2.78
C ASN A 154 -15.19 -17.92 -1.61
N ARG A 155 -15.08 -19.01 -0.84
CA ARG A 155 -14.21 -19.15 0.32
C ARG A 155 -13.23 -20.31 0.12
N PHE A 156 -12.06 -20.21 0.75
CA PHE A 156 -10.94 -21.13 0.55
C PHE A 156 -10.28 -21.46 1.89
N SER A 157 -9.80 -22.69 2.02
CA SER A 157 -9.03 -23.15 3.19
C SER A 157 -7.53 -22.90 3.05
N THR A 158 -7.03 -22.76 1.83
CA THR A 158 -5.61 -22.53 1.55
C THR A 158 -5.39 -21.33 0.63
N PHE A 159 -4.23 -20.70 0.78
CA PHE A 159 -3.83 -19.57 -0.05
C PHE A 159 -3.57 -19.97 -1.51
N VAL A 160 -3.15 -21.23 -1.75
CA VAL A 160 -2.95 -21.78 -3.10
C VAL A 160 -4.28 -21.83 -3.84
N ALA A 161 -5.32 -22.43 -3.24
CA ALA A 161 -6.64 -22.52 -3.86
C ALA A 161 -7.26 -21.13 -4.14
N LEU A 162 -7.05 -20.17 -3.22
CA LEU A 162 -7.46 -18.79 -3.46
C LEU A 162 -6.69 -18.17 -4.65
N LYS A 163 -5.37 -18.33 -4.71
CA LYS A 163 -4.55 -17.79 -5.82
C LYS A 163 -4.99 -18.34 -7.17
N ASP A 164 -5.23 -19.64 -7.25
CA ASP A 164 -5.70 -20.31 -8.46
C ASP A 164 -7.05 -19.74 -8.90
N HIS A 165 -7.97 -19.56 -7.95
CA HIS A 165 -9.26 -18.92 -8.21
C HIS A 165 -9.14 -17.46 -8.69
N LEU A 166 -8.21 -16.69 -8.14
CA LEU A 166 -8.03 -15.28 -8.52
C LEU A 166 -7.64 -15.11 -9.99
N PHE A 167 -7.02 -16.12 -10.63
CA PHE A 167 -6.74 -16.06 -12.08
C PHE A 167 -8.01 -16.04 -12.94
N ILE A 168 -9.13 -16.57 -12.45
CA ILE A 168 -10.42 -16.53 -13.17
C ILE A 168 -10.90 -15.09 -13.36
N HIS A 169 -10.64 -14.22 -12.38
CA HIS A 169 -11.06 -12.81 -12.40
C HIS A 169 -10.09 -11.88 -13.12
N ASN A 170 -8.90 -12.35 -13.51
CA ASN A 170 -7.83 -11.53 -14.09
C ASN A 170 -7.85 -11.47 -15.63
N LYS A 171 -9.02 -11.67 -16.26
CA LYS A 171 -9.20 -11.46 -17.71
C LYS A 171 -9.40 -9.99 -18.04
#